data_AF-A0A2N9NVW0-F1
#
_entry.id   AF-A0A2N9NVW0-F1
#
_cell.length_a   1.000
_cell.length_b   1.000
_cell.length_c   1.000
_cell.angle_alpha   90.00
_cell.angle_beta   90.00
_cell.angle_gamma   90.00
#
_symmetry.space_group_name_H-M   'P 1'
#
loop_
_entity.id
_entity.type
_entity.pdbx_description
1 polymer ?
#
loop_
_entity_poly.entity_id
_entity_poly.type
_entity_poly.pdbx_seq_one_letter_code
_entity_poly.pdbx_strand_id
1 'polypeptide(L)'
;MGCLVTNNAASVRVGVGGSGGGASSSTLYQCILIGNSAREGGGISDATLYNCTLVNNSAGYGGGAEFGTLYNSIVYYNYGGDNYVSSAYHSCTTEIQLGEGGNITNDPAVVDYSNGNLRLRSNSPCINSGDNAYVVGSTDLDGNPRIVGGTVDIGAYEYLTPTSIISYAWLQQYGLTTDGSADFIDSDGDGMNNWQEWICGTDPTNPLSVLKMLAPSNSISGITVNWESVNNRTYSLQRSTNLLIRPSFSSIQSNIQGQATTTSFIDTNINGAGAYFYRVGVQQ
;
A
#
# COMPACT_ATOMS: atom_id res chain seq x y z
N MET A 1 6.75 -19.25 8.19
CA MET A 1 8.22 -19.32 8.13
C MET A 1 8.61 -19.13 6.69
N GLY A 2 9.53 -18.19 6.41
CA GLY A 2 10.00 -17.90 5.05
C GLY A 2 10.73 -19.08 4.42
N CYS A 3 10.66 -19.17 3.09
CA CYS A 3 11.17 -20.29 2.33
C CYS A 3 11.76 -19.84 0.98
N LEU A 4 12.79 -20.54 0.50
CA LEU A 4 13.31 -20.36 -0.86
C LEU A 4 12.82 -21.54 -1.71
N VAL A 5 11.99 -21.26 -2.72
CA VAL A 5 11.46 -22.23 -3.68
C VAL A 5 12.07 -21.91 -5.04
N THR A 6 13.03 -22.72 -5.48
CA THR A 6 13.80 -22.41 -6.69
C THR A 6 14.03 -23.60 -7.57
N ASN A 7 14.09 -23.36 -8.89
CA ASN A 7 14.42 -24.34 -9.93
C ASN A 7 13.53 -25.58 -9.92
N ASN A 8 12.25 -25.41 -9.56
CA ASN A 8 11.25 -26.46 -9.68
C ASN A 8 10.54 -26.34 -11.03
N ALA A 9 10.15 -27.47 -11.59
CA ALA A 9 9.46 -27.52 -12.87
C ALA A 9 8.24 -28.45 -12.80
N ALA A 10 7.06 -27.91 -13.11
CA ALA A 10 5.86 -28.70 -13.36
C ALA A 10 5.81 -29.02 -14.87
N SER A 11 6.50 -30.09 -15.28
CA SER A 11 6.48 -30.57 -16.66
C SER A 11 5.70 -31.88 -16.75
N VAL A 12 4.73 -31.94 -17.65
CA VAL A 12 4.00 -33.17 -17.99
C VAL A 12 4.33 -33.57 -19.42
N ARG A 13 4.52 -34.87 -19.66
CA ARG A 13 4.52 -35.41 -21.03
C ARG A 13 3.13 -35.18 -21.65
N VAL A 14 3.10 -34.66 -22.87
CA VAL A 14 1.95 -34.37 -23.75
C VAL A 14 0.58 -34.86 -23.23
N GLY A 15 -0.30 -33.93 -22.83
CA GLY A 15 -1.75 -34.19 -22.71
C GLY A 15 -2.44 -33.80 -21.39
N VAL A 16 -1.70 -33.40 -20.35
CA VAL A 16 -2.25 -32.86 -19.09
C VAL A 16 -1.42 -31.64 -18.70
N GLY A 17 -2.03 -30.48 -18.44
CA GLY A 17 -1.28 -29.26 -18.09
C GLY A 17 -0.60 -29.41 -16.72
N GLY A 18 0.71 -29.13 -16.64
CA GLY A 18 1.40 -28.95 -15.37
C GLY A 18 1.31 -27.49 -14.95
N SER A 19 0.78 -27.22 -13.77
CA SER A 19 0.57 -25.87 -13.24
C SER A 19 1.35 -25.67 -11.93
N GLY A 20 1.76 -24.44 -11.63
CA GLY A 20 2.40 -24.09 -10.36
C GLY A 20 3.81 -24.64 -10.23
N GLY A 21 4.72 -24.18 -11.10
CA GLY A 21 6.08 -24.71 -11.23
C GLY A 21 6.86 -24.69 -9.91
N GLY A 22 6.65 -23.68 -9.06
CA GLY A 22 7.18 -23.61 -7.70
C GLY A 22 6.20 -24.09 -6.63
N ALA A 23 4.95 -23.64 -6.66
CA ALA A 23 3.91 -24.06 -5.71
C ALA A 23 2.51 -24.08 -6.34
N SER A 24 1.64 -24.96 -5.82
CA SER A 24 0.23 -25.05 -6.24
C SER A 24 -0.68 -25.15 -5.02
N SER A 25 -1.86 -24.51 -5.07
CA SER A 25 -2.92 -24.65 -4.05
C SER A 25 -2.44 -24.44 -2.61
N SER A 26 -1.57 -23.44 -2.42
CA SER A 26 -0.80 -23.22 -1.19
C SER A 26 -0.92 -21.78 -0.69
N THR A 27 -0.58 -21.55 0.57
CA THR A 27 -0.36 -20.19 1.10
C THR A 27 1.11 -20.02 1.47
N LEU A 28 1.77 -19.02 0.90
CA LEU A 28 3.18 -18.73 1.17
C LEU A 28 3.32 -17.38 1.87
N TYR A 29 4.23 -17.34 2.84
CA TYR A 29 4.56 -16.17 3.61
C TYR A 29 6.06 -15.94 3.50
N GLN A 30 6.46 -14.76 3.02
CA GLN A 30 7.86 -14.35 2.99
C GLN A 30 8.76 -15.33 2.24
N CYS A 31 8.27 -15.82 1.10
CA CYS A 31 9.02 -16.76 0.27
C CYS A 31 9.55 -16.09 -1.00
N ILE A 32 10.67 -16.62 -1.48
CA ILE A 32 11.22 -16.29 -2.79
C ILE A 32 10.91 -17.45 -3.73
N LEU A 33 10.30 -17.14 -4.87
CA LEU A 33 10.11 -18.08 -5.95
C LEU A 33 10.90 -17.62 -7.18
N ILE A 34 11.96 -18.35 -7.49
CA ILE A 34 12.90 -17.95 -8.54
C ILE A 34 13.29 -19.11 -9.46
N GLY A 35 13.23 -18.87 -10.76
CA GLY A 35 13.69 -19.85 -11.76
C GLY A 35 12.74 -21.05 -11.92
N ASN A 36 11.48 -20.96 -11.49
CA ASN A 36 10.53 -22.07 -11.61
C ASN A 36 9.84 -22.03 -12.98
N SER A 37 9.42 -23.19 -13.48
CA SER A 37 8.77 -23.27 -14.78
C SER A 37 7.58 -24.22 -14.83
N ALA A 38 6.56 -23.86 -15.60
CA ALA A 38 5.36 -24.67 -15.80
C ALA A 38 4.74 -24.38 -17.18
N ARG A 39 3.64 -25.06 -17.52
CA ARG A 39 2.80 -24.61 -18.64
C ARG A 39 1.97 -23.39 -18.24
N GLU A 40 1.53 -23.38 -17.00
CA GLU A 40 0.55 -22.50 -16.38
C GLU A 40 1.09 -22.12 -14.98
N GLY A 41 1.25 -20.83 -14.66
CA GLY A 41 1.72 -20.41 -13.35
C GLY A 41 3.16 -20.83 -13.04
N GLY A 42 4.15 -20.20 -13.66
CA GLY A 42 5.56 -20.64 -13.59
C GLY A 42 6.12 -20.64 -12.16
N GLY A 43 5.82 -19.59 -11.39
CA GLY A 43 6.09 -19.54 -9.95
C GLY A 43 5.00 -20.24 -9.15
N ILE A 44 3.74 -19.80 -9.28
CA ILE A 44 2.59 -20.40 -8.56
C ILE A 44 1.34 -20.61 -9.42
N SER A 45 0.48 -21.56 -9.00
CA SER A 45 -0.91 -21.74 -9.44
C SER A 45 -1.84 -21.82 -8.23
N ASP A 46 -2.99 -21.14 -8.27
CA ASP A 46 -4.04 -21.23 -7.22
C ASP A 46 -3.51 -20.99 -5.80
N ALA A 47 -2.59 -20.05 -5.62
CA ALA A 47 -1.91 -19.82 -4.35
C ALA A 47 -2.16 -18.41 -3.79
N THR A 48 -2.12 -18.29 -2.47
CA THR A 48 -2.15 -16.98 -1.78
C THR A 48 -0.75 -16.63 -1.28
N LEU A 49 -0.28 -15.43 -1.59
CA LEU A 49 1.07 -14.98 -1.24
C LEU A 49 1.00 -13.75 -0.35
N TYR A 50 1.83 -13.74 0.70
CA TYR A 50 2.05 -12.59 1.58
C TYR A 50 3.53 -12.28 1.61
N ASN A 51 3.91 -11.04 1.29
CA ASN A 51 5.30 -10.58 1.36
C ASN A 51 6.27 -11.48 0.55
N CYS A 52 5.88 -11.98 -0.62
CA CYS A 52 6.70 -12.87 -1.43
C CYS A 52 7.38 -12.13 -2.59
N THR A 53 8.44 -12.72 -3.14
CA THR A 53 9.12 -12.19 -4.33
C THR A 53 9.22 -13.27 -5.41
N LEU A 54 8.60 -13.02 -6.56
CA LEU A 54 8.51 -13.93 -7.70
C LEU A 54 9.25 -13.32 -8.87
N VAL A 55 10.39 -13.90 -9.22
CA VAL A 55 11.24 -13.41 -10.32
C VAL A 55 11.80 -14.55 -11.16
N ASN A 56 12.09 -14.29 -12.43
CA ASN A 56 12.73 -15.26 -13.33
C ASN A 56 11.96 -16.60 -13.45
N ASN A 57 10.65 -16.61 -13.22
CA ASN A 57 9.81 -17.79 -13.45
C ASN A 57 9.24 -17.77 -14.87
N SER A 58 8.90 -18.95 -15.41
CA SER A 58 8.50 -19.12 -16.80
C SER A 58 7.27 -20.00 -16.98
N ALA A 59 6.23 -19.50 -17.66
CA ALA A 59 5.08 -20.30 -18.08
C ALA A 59 4.38 -19.68 -19.28
N GLY A 60 3.67 -20.51 -20.06
CA GLY A 60 2.87 -20.07 -21.21
C GLY A 60 1.76 -19.08 -20.83
N TYR A 61 1.25 -19.20 -19.60
CA TYR A 61 0.27 -18.30 -18.98
C TYR A 61 0.73 -18.00 -17.56
N GLY A 62 0.81 -16.72 -17.19
CA GLY A 62 1.21 -16.28 -15.85
C GLY A 62 2.61 -16.76 -15.45
N GLY A 63 3.66 -16.23 -16.09
CA GLY A 63 5.05 -16.62 -15.86
C GLY A 63 5.44 -16.63 -14.38
N GLY A 64 5.05 -15.60 -13.64
CA GLY A 64 5.21 -15.53 -12.19
C GLY A 64 4.09 -16.26 -11.45
N ALA A 65 2.83 -15.91 -11.73
CA ALA A 65 1.68 -16.41 -10.99
C ALA A 65 0.45 -16.57 -11.89
N GLU A 66 -0.33 -17.62 -11.64
CA GLU A 66 -1.65 -17.83 -12.24
C GLU A 66 -2.69 -18.20 -11.16
N PHE A 67 -3.90 -17.66 -11.29
CA PHE A 67 -5.03 -17.85 -10.37
C PHE A 67 -4.69 -17.61 -8.88
N GLY A 68 -3.71 -16.76 -8.61
CA GLY A 68 -3.29 -16.41 -7.26
C GLY A 68 -3.95 -15.15 -6.70
N THR A 69 -3.70 -14.95 -5.40
CA THR A 69 -3.98 -13.69 -4.71
C THR A 69 -2.70 -13.24 -4.01
N LEU A 70 -2.21 -12.05 -4.33
CA LEU A 70 -0.90 -11.55 -3.95
C LEU A 70 -1.05 -10.34 -3.04
N TYR A 71 -0.47 -10.39 -1.84
CA TYR A 71 -0.43 -9.28 -0.88
C TYR A 71 1.01 -8.90 -0.59
N ASN A 72 1.33 -7.60 -0.59
CA ASN A 72 2.68 -7.09 -0.31
C ASN A 72 3.78 -7.79 -1.10
N SER A 73 3.50 -8.26 -2.31
CA SER A 73 4.41 -9.15 -3.05
C SER A 73 5.02 -8.46 -4.26
N ILE A 74 6.24 -8.86 -4.61
CA ILE A 74 6.89 -8.44 -5.86
C ILE A 74 6.67 -9.55 -6.88
N VAL A 75 6.10 -9.22 -8.03
CA VAL A 75 6.01 -10.11 -9.19
C VAL A 75 6.57 -9.38 -10.39
N TYR A 76 7.82 -9.66 -10.74
CA TYR A 76 8.55 -8.93 -11.77
C TYR A 76 9.56 -9.85 -12.46
N TYR A 77 9.99 -9.50 -13.68
CA TYR A 77 11.00 -10.25 -14.44
C TYR A 77 10.64 -11.74 -14.69
N ASN A 78 9.35 -12.08 -14.78
CA ASN A 78 8.91 -13.42 -15.20
C ASN A 78 8.56 -13.42 -16.69
N TYR A 79 8.62 -14.58 -17.34
CA TYR A 79 8.56 -14.69 -18.81
C TYR A 79 7.76 -15.91 -19.28
N GLY A 80 7.67 -16.10 -20.61
CA GLY A 80 6.95 -17.21 -21.25
C GLY A 80 5.47 -16.92 -21.58
N GLY A 81 4.95 -15.78 -21.11
CA GLY A 81 3.56 -15.30 -21.24
C GLY A 81 3.40 -13.98 -20.48
N ASP A 82 2.20 -13.68 -19.98
CA ASP A 82 1.99 -12.55 -19.06
C ASP A 82 2.84 -12.72 -17.79
N ASN A 83 3.28 -11.62 -17.18
CA ASN A 83 4.06 -11.69 -15.93
C ASN A 83 3.25 -12.37 -14.81
N TYR A 84 1.93 -12.18 -14.80
CA TYR A 84 0.99 -12.94 -13.97
C TYR A 84 -0.45 -12.82 -14.49
N VAL A 85 -1.30 -13.79 -14.12
CA VAL A 85 -2.75 -13.79 -14.33
C VAL A 85 -3.40 -14.06 -12.98
N SER A 86 -3.41 -13.06 -12.10
CA SER A 86 -3.80 -13.19 -10.68
C SER A 86 -4.29 -11.85 -10.13
N SER A 87 -4.80 -11.84 -8.90
CA SER A 87 -5.13 -10.59 -8.18
C SER A 87 -3.95 -10.13 -7.34
N ALA A 88 -3.68 -8.83 -7.30
CA ALA A 88 -2.60 -8.26 -6.52
C ALA A 88 -3.08 -7.05 -5.70
N TYR A 89 -2.60 -6.95 -4.47
CA TYR A 89 -2.89 -5.88 -3.51
C TYR A 89 -1.59 -5.47 -2.81
N HIS A 90 -1.35 -4.17 -2.70
CA HIS A 90 -0.18 -3.52 -2.12
C HIS A 90 1.13 -4.13 -2.62
N SER A 91 1.16 -4.48 -3.91
CA SER A 91 2.20 -5.30 -4.54
C SER A 91 2.92 -4.53 -5.66
N CYS A 92 4.16 -4.90 -5.95
CA CYS A 92 4.96 -4.35 -7.04
C CYS A 92 4.88 -5.31 -8.24
N THR A 93 4.20 -4.93 -9.32
CA THR A 93 3.93 -5.81 -10.48
C THR A 93 4.00 -5.05 -11.80
N THR A 94 4.13 -5.71 -12.96
CA THR A 94 4.27 -5.01 -14.25
C THR A 94 2.96 -4.52 -14.85
N GLU A 95 1.81 -5.10 -14.49
CA GLU A 95 0.51 -4.88 -15.14
C GLU A 95 -0.63 -5.08 -14.14
N ILE A 96 -1.59 -4.15 -14.06
CA ILE A 96 -2.78 -4.30 -13.20
C ILE A 96 -4.03 -3.87 -13.95
N GLN A 97 -5.13 -4.59 -13.71
CA GLN A 97 -6.47 -4.04 -13.90
C GLN A 97 -6.61 -2.77 -13.05
N LEU A 98 -6.52 -1.61 -13.71
CA LEU A 98 -6.57 -0.28 -13.10
C LEU A 98 -7.58 -0.20 -11.93
N GLY A 99 -7.10 0.17 -10.73
CA GLY A 99 -7.93 0.91 -9.77
C GLY A 99 -8.19 0.31 -8.39
N GLU A 100 -7.69 -0.88 -8.04
CA GLU A 100 -7.89 -1.40 -6.68
C GLU A 100 -6.57 -1.87 -6.03
N GLY A 101 -6.33 -1.45 -4.79
CA GLY A 101 -5.46 -2.17 -3.87
C GLY A 101 -4.06 -1.63 -3.60
N GLY A 102 -3.66 -0.41 -3.98
CA GLY A 102 -2.38 0.17 -3.53
C GLY A 102 -1.10 -0.40 -4.17
N ASN A 103 -1.21 -0.95 -5.39
CA ASN A 103 -0.10 -1.55 -6.10
C ASN A 103 0.80 -0.55 -6.84
N ILE A 104 2.05 -0.95 -7.11
CA ILE A 104 3.08 -0.16 -7.79
C ILE A 104 3.49 -0.85 -9.08
N THR A 105 3.51 -0.11 -10.19
CA THR A 105 3.90 -0.66 -11.51
C THR A 105 5.37 -0.46 -11.88
N ASN A 106 6.04 0.46 -11.17
CA ASN A 106 7.44 0.76 -11.35
C ASN A 106 8.33 -0.45 -11.05
N ASP A 107 9.48 -0.50 -11.71
CA ASP A 107 10.51 -1.51 -11.45
C ASP A 107 10.85 -1.55 -9.94
N PRO A 108 10.87 -2.73 -9.30
CA PRO A 108 11.10 -2.86 -7.86
C PRO A 108 12.52 -2.52 -7.42
N ALA A 109 13.43 -2.24 -8.36
CA ALA A 109 14.84 -1.89 -8.14
C ALA A 109 15.53 -2.83 -7.16
N VAL A 110 15.43 -4.14 -7.41
CA VAL A 110 16.18 -5.14 -6.66
C VAL A 110 17.68 -5.07 -7.01
N VAL A 111 18.55 -5.52 -6.10
CA VAL A 111 20.01 -5.37 -6.26
C VAL A 111 20.53 -6.14 -7.46
N ASP A 112 20.20 -7.43 -7.58
CA ASP A 112 20.64 -8.29 -8.67
C ASP A 112 19.73 -9.52 -8.80
N TYR A 113 18.64 -9.39 -9.56
CA TYR A 113 17.72 -10.51 -9.79
C TYR A 113 18.36 -11.65 -10.58
N SER A 114 19.38 -11.38 -11.39
CA SER A 114 20.04 -12.38 -12.24
C SER A 114 20.87 -13.38 -11.42
N ASN A 115 21.44 -12.92 -10.31
CA ASN A 115 22.20 -13.74 -9.37
C ASN A 115 21.43 -14.03 -8.06
N GLY A 116 20.11 -13.75 -8.03
CA GLY A 116 19.25 -14.08 -6.90
C GLY A 116 19.36 -13.15 -5.68
N ASN A 117 20.02 -12.01 -5.78
CA ASN A 117 20.02 -11.00 -4.72
C ASN A 117 18.81 -10.07 -4.88
N LEU A 118 17.71 -10.45 -4.24
CA LEU A 118 16.41 -9.78 -4.39
C LEU A 118 16.15 -8.72 -3.32
N ARG A 119 17.17 -8.32 -2.55
CA ARG A 119 17.07 -7.17 -1.65
C ARG A 119 16.79 -5.90 -2.43
N LEU A 120 16.07 -4.97 -1.81
CA LEU A 120 15.73 -3.69 -2.41
C LEU A 120 16.96 -2.76 -2.42
N ARG A 121 17.14 -2.02 -3.51
CA ARG A 121 18.08 -0.89 -3.56
C ARG A 121 17.46 0.32 -2.85
N SER A 122 18.31 1.26 -2.43
CA SER A 122 17.93 2.47 -1.71
C SER A 122 17.00 3.43 -2.47
N ASN A 123 16.71 3.17 -3.74
CA ASN A 123 15.79 3.94 -4.56
C ASN A 123 14.54 3.12 -4.97
N SER A 124 14.34 1.95 -4.38
CA SER A 124 13.20 1.10 -4.71
C SER A 124 11.87 1.78 -4.34
N PRO A 125 10.89 1.81 -5.24
CA PRO A 125 9.55 2.31 -4.92
C PRO A 125 8.81 1.37 -3.96
N CYS A 126 9.26 0.11 -3.81
CA CYS A 126 8.65 -0.88 -2.94
C CYS A 126 8.95 -0.65 -1.45
N ILE A 127 9.84 0.30 -1.12
CA ILE A 127 10.17 0.68 0.27
C ILE A 127 9.02 1.50 0.89
N ASN A 128 8.65 1.18 2.13
CA ASN A 128 7.56 1.78 2.90
C ASN A 128 6.21 1.85 2.15
N SER A 129 5.91 0.86 1.30
CA SER A 129 4.77 0.93 0.36
C SER A 129 3.79 -0.22 0.46
N GLY A 130 4.04 -1.20 1.33
CA GLY A 130 3.09 -2.27 1.61
C GLY A 130 2.01 -1.87 2.62
N ASP A 131 1.13 -2.81 2.93
CA ASP A 131 0.12 -2.68 3.98
C ASP A 131 0.48 -3.56 5.19
N ASN A 132 0.64 -2.92 6.34
CA ASN A 132 0.96 -3.56 7.62
C ASN A 132 -0.08 -4.62 8.03
N ALA A 133 -1.33 -4.53 7.58
CA ALA A 133 -2.39 -5.49 7.87
C ALA A 133 -2.13 -6.89 7.28
N TYR A 134 -1.29 -6.98 6.24
CA TYR A 134 -0.94 -8.24 5.58
C TYR A 134 0.39 -8.83 6.06
N VAL A 135 1.03 -8.22 7.05
CA VAL A 135 2.31 -8.70 7.61
C VAL A 135 2.09 -9.90 8.50
N VAL A 136 2.80 -10.99 8.21
CA VAL A 136 2.76 -12.22 9.01
C VAL A 136 4.15 -12.52 9.57
N GLY A 137 4.27 -12.46 10.90
CA GLY A 137 5.54 -12.63 11.61
C GLY A 137 6.25 -11.31 11.88
N SER A 138 7.34 -11.36 12.65
CA SER A 138 8.06 -10.17 13.10
C SER A 138 9.35 -9.88 12.34
N THR A 139 9.80 -10.81 11.50
CA THR A 139 11.07 -10.69 10.76
C THR A 139 10.91 -10.98 9.28
N ASP A 140 11.78 -10.38 8.45
CA ASP A 140 11.97 -10.67 7.03
C ASP A 140 12.75 -11.99 6.81
N LEU A 141 13.07 -12.29 5.54
CA LEU A 141 13.80 -13.52 5.18
C LEU A 141 15.26 -13.55 5.66
N ASP A 142 15.86 -12.39 5.98
CA ASP A 142 17.19 -12.28 6.59
C ASP A 142 17.16 -12.35 8.12
N GLY A 143 15.96 -12.41 8.72
CA GLY A 143 15.78 -12.37 10.16
C GLY A 143 15.79 -10.96 10.75
N ASN A 144 15.76 -9.92 9.92
CA ASN A 144 15.65 -8.52 10.36
C ASN A 144 14.20 -8.16 10.67
N PRO A 145 13.90 -7.11 11.45
CA PRO A 145 12.53 -6.66 11.68
C PRO A 145 11.76 -6.46 10.37
N ARG A 146 10.51 -6.94 10.32
CA ARG A 146 9.67 -6.90 9.11
C ARG A 146 9.01 -5.55 8.83
N ILE A 147 9.11 -4.60 9.75
CA ILE A 147 8.60 -3.24 9.59
C ILE A 147 9.70 -2.33 10.11
N VAL A 148 10.34 -1.60 9.21
CA VAL A 148 11.29 -0.52 9.52
C VAL A 148 10.73 0.77 8.92
N GLY A 149 10.94 1.93 9.54
CA GLY A 149 10.41 3.20 9.00
C GLY A 149 8.89 3.41 9.16
N GLY A 150 8.15 2.40 9.65
CA GLY A 150 6.74 2.50 10.05
C GLY A 150 5.78 1.73 9.13
N THR A 151 6.17 1.47 7.88
CA THR A 151 5.38 0.74 6.90
C THR A 151 6.22 -0.38 6.30
N VAL A 152 5.64 -1.58 6.17
CA VAL A 152 6.33 -2.74 5.59
C VAL A 152 6.74 -2.48 4.15
N ASP A 153 7.91 -3.00 3.78
CA ASP A 153 8.33 -3.05 2.38
C ASP A 153 7.57 -4.14 1.62
N ILE A 154 7.28 -3.88 0.35
CA ILE A 154 6.72 -4.89 -0.55
C ILE A 154 7.82 -5.88 -0.93
N GLY A 155 7.55 -7.19 -0.82
CA GLY A 155 8.46 -8.28 -1.17
C GLY A 155 8.96 -9.09 0.03
N ALA A 156 9.93 -9.98 -0.20
CA ALA A 156 10.45 -10.90 0.83
C ALA A 156 11.45 -10.28 1.82
N TYR A 157 12.04 -9.13 1.47
CA TYR A 157 13.07 -8.46 2.26
C TYR A 157 12.62 -7.09 2.73
N GLU A 158 13.10 -6.68 3.90
CA GLU A 158 12.95 -5.33 4.42
C GLU A 158 14.24 -4.54 4.22
N TYR A 159 14.14 -3.28 3.83
CA TYR A 159 15.25 -2.34 3.74
C TYR A 159 15.51 -1.76 5.13
N LEU A 160 16.72 -1.99 5.66
CA LEU A 160 16.99 -1.83 7.10
C LEU A 160 17.26 -0.40 7.56
N THR A 161 17.62 0.47 6.63
CA THR A 161 17.97 1.86 6.91
C THR A 161 17.20 2.76 5.95
N PRO A 162 15.85 2.71 5.97
CA PRO A 162 15.07 3.69 5.23
C PRO A 162 15.34 5.04 5.86
N THR A 163 15.59 6.01 4.99
CA THR A 163 15.92 7.37 5.41
C THR A 163 14.65 8.21 5.55
N SER A 164 13.65 7.93 4.73
CA SER A 164 12.30 8.50 4.86
C SER A 164 11.34 7.53 5.57
N ILE A 165 10.36 8.08 6.29
CA ILE A 165 9.22 7.35 6.86
C ILE A 165 8.00 7.32 5.93
N ILE A 166 8.09 8.00 4.79
CA ILE A 166 7.04 8.07 3.76
C ILE A 166 7.31 6.97 2.73
N SER A 167 6.25 6.50 2.06
CA SER A 167 6.36 5.63 0.89
C SER A 167 7.30 6.23 -0.16
N TYR A 168 8.31 5.46 -0.58
CA TYR A 168 9.26 5.92 -1.58
C TYR A 168 8.59 6.11 -2.94
N ALA A 169 7.61 5.27 -3.28
CA ALA A 169 6.80 5.45 -4.48
C ALA A 169 6.05 6.79 -4.47
N TRP A 170 5.43 7.15 -3.35
CA TRP A 170 4.71 8.41 -3.22
C TRP A 170 5.65 9.61 -3.35
N LEU A 171 6.81 9.60 -2.68
CA LEU A 171 7.79 10.69 -2.80
C LEU A 171 8.29 10.84 -4.25
N GLN A 172 8.64 9.72 -4.90
CA GLN A 172 9.12 9.73 -6.28
C GLN A 172 8.06 10.22 -7.27
N GLN A 173 6.77 9.91 -7.04
CA GLN A 173 5.66 10.40 -7.86
C GLN A 173 5.62 11.94 -7.90
N TYR A 174 5.93 12.60 -6.78
CA TYR A 174 5.95 14.07 -6.67
C TYR A 174 7.35 14.68 -6.83
N GLY A 175 8.36 13.87 -7.20
CA GLY A 175 9.73 14.33 -7.39
C GLY A 175 10.44 14.76 -6.08
N LEU A 176 9.95 14.30 -4.94
CA LEU A 176 10.53 14.56 -3.61
C LEU A 176 11.67 13.58 -3.30
N THR A 177 12.63 14.01 -2.47
CA THR A 177 13.78 13.18 -2.09
C THR A 177 13.38 12.09 -1.11
N THR A 178 13.95 10.89 -1.26
CA THR A 178 13.69 9.73 -0.37
C THR A 178 14.69 9.62 0.78
N ASP A 179 15.58 10.61 0.94
CA ASP A 179 16.61 10.66 1.98
C ASP A 179 16.10 11.16 3.35
N GLY A 180 14.78 11.27 3.52
CA GLY A 180 14.12 11.72 4.74
C GLY A 180 14.13 13.23 4.94
N SER A 181 14.89 13.98 4.14
CA SER A 181 14.95 15.44 4.26
C SER A 181 13.64 16.13 3.84
N ALA A 182 12.82 15.46 3.03
CA ALA A 182 11.53 15.97 2.59
C ALA A 182 10.40 15.72 3.60
N ASP A 183 10.51 14.77 4.53
CA ASP A 183 9.35 14.23 5.26
C ASP A 183 8.51 15.27 6.01
N PHE A 184 9.18 16.27 6.58
CA PHE A 184 8.56 17.32 7.39
C PHE A 184 8.62 18.71 6.76
N ILE A 185 8.93 18.79 5.47
CA ILE A 185 8.89 20.02 4.71
C ILE A 185 7.47 20.25 4.19
N ASP A 186 6.99 21.48 4.32
CA ASP A 186 5.79 22.00 3.65
C ASP A 186 6.26 22.51 2.27
N SER A 187 6.09 21.67 1.25
CA SER A 187 6.74 21.87 -0.06
C SER A 187 6.03 22.92 -0.91
N ASP A 188 4.72 23.09 -0.73
CA ASP A 188 3.90 24.00 -1.51
C ASP A 188 3.36 25.21 -0.70
N GLY A 189 3.55 25.22 0.62
CA GLY A 189 3.29 26.33 1.51
C GLY A 189 1.85 26.42 2.01
N ASP A 190 1.10 25.32 2.00
CA ASP A 190 -0.30 25.27 2.42
C ASP A 190 -0.51 25.07 3.94
N GLY A 191 0.59 24.81 4.67
CA GLY A 191 0.60 24.55 6.10
C GLY A 191 0.56 23.07 6.49
N MET A 192 0.56 22.15 5.53
CA MET A 192 0.81 20.72 5.72
C MET A 192 2.23 20.37 5.28
N ASN A 193 2.91 19.53 6.07
CA ASN A 193 4.14 18.92 5.60
C ASN A 193 3.88 17.65 4.78
N ASN A 194 4.85 17.25 3.97
CA ASN A 194 4.76 16.09 3.08
C ASN A 194 4.29 14.81 3.79
N TRP A 195 4.68 14.56 5.04
CA TRP A 195 4.18 13.41 5.82
C TRP A 195 2.69 13.51 6.13
N GLN A 196 2.21 14.69 6.55
CA GLN A 196 0.79 14.93 6.77
C GLN A 196 0.00 14.76 5.47
N GLU A 197 0.55 15.25 4.37
CA GLU A 197 -0.08 15.14 3.06
C GLU A 197 -0.15 13.71 2.55
N TRP A 198 0.92 12.93 2.73
CA TRP A 198 0.93 11.50 2.44
C TRP A 198 -0.17 10.78 3.22
N ILE A 199 -0.31 11.05 4.52
CA ILE A 199 -1.39 10.51 5.34
C ILE A 199 -2.77 10.98 4.84
N CYS A 200 -2.91 12.25 4.48
CA CYS A 200 -4.17 12.81 3.99
C CYS A 200 -4.50 12.43 2.54
N GLY A 201 -3.54 11.86 1.81
CA GLY A 201 -3.68 11.58 0.38
C GLY A 201 -3.77 12.85 -0.47
N THR A 202 -3.21 13.98 0.00
CA THR A 202 -3.16 15.24 -0.75
C THR A 202 -1.93 15.34 -1.66
N ASP A 203 -1.91 16.37 -2.49
CA ASP A 203 -0.84 16.64 -3.47
C ASP A 203 0.16 17.68 -2.92
N PRO A 204 1.40 17.28 -2.56
CA PRO A 204 2.41 18.14 -1.93
C PRO A 204 3.04 19.19 -2.85
N THR A 205 2.53 19.31 -4.06
CA THR A 205 2.97 20.29 -5.05
C THR A 205 1.87 21.28 -5.39
N ASN A 206 0.70 21.17 -4.76
CA ASN A 206 -0.48 21.95 -5.07
C ASN A 206 -1.10 22.51 -3.78
N PRO A 207 -0.92 23.81 -3.48
CA PRO A 207 -1.34 24.40 -2.21
C PRO A 207 -2.87 24.55 -2.03
N LEU A 208 -3.64 24.05 -3.00
CA LEU A 208 -5.09 23.91 -2.93
C LEU A 208 -5.54 22.47 -2.60
N SER A 209 -4.61 21.53 -2.45
CA SER A 209 -4.88 20.15 -2.07
C SER A 209 -4.54 19.99 -0.59
N VAL A 210 -5.44 20.37 0.30
CA VAL A 210 -5.14 20.39 1.74
C VAL A 210 -6.29 19.79 2.54
N LEU A 211 -6.03 19.00 3.59
CA LEU A 211 -7.11 18.57 4.49
C LEU A 211 -7.51 19.73 5.42
N LYS A 212 -8.56 20.46 5.03
CA LYS A 212 -8.97 21.68 5.72
C LYS A 212 -10.46 21.73 5.99
N MET A 213 -10.82 22.13 7.22
CA MET A 213 -12.20 22.42 7.58
C MET A 213 -12.71 23.65 6.83
N LEU A 214 -13.86 23.51 6.18
CA LEU A 214 -14.58 24.63 5.57
C LEU A 214 -15.57 25.22 6.57
N ALA A 215 -16.07 26.42 6.29
CA ALA A 215 -17.05 27.07 7.15
C ALA A 215 -18.31 26.20 7.31
N PRO A 216 -18.70 25.82 8.54
CA PRO A 216 -19.92 25.06 8.76
C PRO A 216 -21.14 25.93 8.50
N SER A 217 -22.26 25.30 8.14
CA SER A 217 -23.53 25.99 7.91
C SER A 217 -24.65 25.38 8.75
N ASN A 218 -25.56 26.22 9.21
CA ASN A 218 -26.74 25.75 9.94
C ASN A 218 -27.82 25.32 8.95
N SER A 219 -28.48 24.21 9.25
CA SER A 219 -29.65 23.72 8.54
C SER A 219 -30.76 23.35 9.52
N ILE A 220 -31.98 23.16 9.02
CA ILE A 220 -33.11 22.69 9.84
C ILE A 220 -32.81 21.30 10.44
N SER A 221 -31.98 20.50 9.77
CA SER A 221 -31.62 19.14 10.18
C SER A 221 -30.45 19.07 11.15
N GLY A 222 -29.72 20.17 11.38
CA GLY A 222 -28.50 20.19 12.20
C GLY A 222 -27.41 21.11 11.64
N ILE A 223 -26.17 20.93 12.10
CA ILE A 223 -25.01 21.67 11.59
C ILE A 223 -24.34 20.84 10.48
N THR A 224 -24.28 21.40 9.28
CA THR A 224 -23.53 20.81 8.16
C THR A 224 -22.07 21.20 8.28
N VAL A 225 -21.21 20.19 8.36
CA VAL A 225 -19.77 20.32 8.46
C VAL A 225 -19.16 19.84 7.15
N ASN A 226 -18.31 20.65 6.55
CA ASN A 226 -17.62 20.32 5.29
C ASN A 226 -16.11 20.44 5.50
N TRP A 227 -15.35 19.62 4.79
CA TRP A 227 -13.89 19.72 4.73
C TRP A 227 -13.39 19.30 3.35
N GLU A 228 -12.26 19.87 2.95
CA GLU A 228 -11.54 19.43 1.76
C GLU A 228 -11.03 18.00 1.95
N SER A 229 -11.22 17.16 0.94
CA SER A 229 -11.00 15.72 1.06
C SER A 229 -10.66 15.04 -0.26
N VAL A 230 -10.12 13.83 -0.14
CA VAL A 230 -9.95 12.88 -1.23
C VAL A 230 -10.84 11.64 -1.05
N ASN A 231 -11.15 10.96 -2.15
CA ASN A 231 -12.11 9.85 -2.23
C ASN A 231 -11.56 8.48 -1.77
N ASN A 232 -10.25 8.35 -1.63
CA ASN A 232 -9.56 7.11 -1.21
C ASN A 232 -9.14 7.12 0.27
N ARG A 233 -9.72 8.04 1.06
CA ARG A 233 -9.48 8.15 2.50
C ARG A 233 -10.78 8.01 3.27
N THR A 234 -10.66 7.50 4.48
CA THR A 234 -11.77 7.40 5.42
C THR A 234 -11.53 8.37 6.58
N TYR A 235 -12.57 9.05 7.04
CA TYR A 235 -12.48 10.12 8.03
C TYR A 235 -13.29 9.83 9.30
N SER A 236 -12.82 10.43 10.40
CA SER A 236 -13.55 10.55 11.65
C SER A 236 -13.85 12.02 11.95
N LEU A 237 -15.09 12.28 12.40
CA LEU A 237 -15.55 13.60 12.79
C LEU A 237 -15.76 13.65 14.30
N GLN A 238 -15.20 14.66 14.94
CA GLN A 238 -15.30 14.87 16.37
C GLN A 238 -15.76 16.30 16.69
N ARG A 239 -16.39 16.46 17.84
CA ARG A 239 -16.92 17.76 18.31
C ARG A 239 -16.60 18.03 19.76
N SER A 240 -16.41 19.31 20.05
CA SER A 240 -16.34 19.88 21.39
C SER A 240 -17.39 20.97 21.57
N THR A 241 -17.95 21.10 22.77
CA THR A 241 -18.72 22.28 23.18
C THR A 241 -17.88 23.26 24.00
N ASN A 242 -16.68 22.85 24.42
CA ASN A 242 -15.78 23.65 25.23
C ASN A 242 -14.34 23.14 25.11
N LEU A 243 -13.47 23.95 24.50
CA LEU A 243 -12.06 23.62 24.27
C LEU A 243 -11.21 23.59 25.56
N LEU A 244 -11.75 24.04 26.70
CA LEU A 244 -11.06 24.06 27.99
C LEU A 244 -11.23 22.75 28.80
N ILE A 245 -12.19 21.89 28.43
CA ILE A 245 -12.46 20.62 29.12
C ILE A 245 -11.57 19.51 28.54
N ARG A 246 -11.19 18.50 29.33
CA ARG A 246 -10.37 17.35 28.87
C ARG A 246 -11.05 15.99 29.15
N PRO A 247 -11.17 15.09 28.15
CA PRO A 247 -10.86 15.31 26.74
C PRO A 247 -11.81 16.33 26.11
N SER A 248 -11.30 17.22 25.27
CA SER A 248 -12.09 18.32 24.72
C SER A 248 -13.05 17.87 23.64
N PHE A 249 -12.73 16.81 22.89
CA PHE A 249 -13.53 16.33 21.76
C PHE A 249 -14.12 14.94 22.03
N SER A 250 -15.38 14.75 21.64
CA SER A 250 -16.07 13.47 21.56
C SER A 250 -16.31 13.08 20.10
N SER A 251 -16.28 11.78 19.80
CA SER A 251 -16.62 11.28 18.47
C SER A 251 -18.08 11.54 18.12
N ILE A 252 -18.34 12.02 16.91
CA ILE A 252 -19.69 12.09 16.31
C ILE A 252 -19.89 10.87 15.42
N GLN A 253 -18.93 10.65 14.52
CA GLN A 253 -19.00 9.61 13.50
C GLN A 253 -17.59 9.19 13.09
N SER A 254 -17.44 7.91 12.81
CA SER A 254 -16.25 7.33 12.17
C SER A 254 -16.64 6.67 10.86
N ASN A 255 -15.65 6.21 10.11
CA ASN A 255 -15.81 5.50 8.85
C ASN A 255 -16.53 6.31 7.77
N ILE A 256 -16.39 7.63 7.81
CA ILE A 256 -16.95 8.53 6.80
C ILE A 256 -16.12 8.36 5.53
N GLN A 257 -16.73 7.80 4.49
CA GLN A 257 -16.06 7.64 3.19
C GLN A 257 -15.80 9.01 2.57
N GLY A 258 -14.54 9.27 2.24
CA GLY A 258 -14.14 10.48 1.55
C GLY A 258 -14.82 10.63 0.20
N GLN A 259 -15.08 11.88 -0.17
CA GLN A 259 -15.50 12.27 -1.51
C GLN A 259 -14.37 13.05 -2.19
N ALA A 260 -14.40 13.08 -3.52
CA ALA A 260 -13.50 13.94 -4.27
C ALA A 260 -13.78 15.40 -3.90
N THR A 261 -12.71 16.17 -3.70
CA THR A 261 -12.66 17.59 -3.35
C THR A 261 -13.27 17.98 -2.00
N THR A 262 -14.50 17.55 -1.67
CA THR A 262 -15.16 17.95 -0.42
C THR A 262 -16.06 16.85 0.11
N THR A 263 -15.89 16.50 1.38
CA THR A 263 -16.79 15.61 2.13
C THR A 263 -17.67 16.44 3.05
N SER A 264 -18.93 16.03 3.18
CA SER A 264 -19.92 16.70 4.02
C SER A 264 -20.55 15.73 5.01
N PHE A 265 -20.81 16.19 6.22
CA PHE A 265 -21.55 15.46 7.24
C PHE A 265 -22.51 16.39 8.00
N ILE A 266 -23.72 15.93 8.27
CA ILE A 266 -24.71 16.68 9.04
C ILE A 266 -24.71 16.15 10.49
N ASP A 267 -24.25 16.98 11.41
CA ASP A 267 -24.38 16.73 12.85
C ASP A 267 -25.81 17.06 13.30
N THR A 268 -26.62 16.02 13.47
CA THR A 268 -28.02 16.10 13.91
C THR A 268 -28.16 16.11 15.43
N ASN A 269 -27.09 15.81 16.17
CA ASN A 269 -27.10 15.64 17.64
C ASN A 269 -26.72 16.94 18.35
N ILE A 270 -27.33 18.06 17.93
CA ILE A 270 -27.10 19.40 18.46
C ILE A 270 -28.02 19.61 19.67
N ASN A 271 -27.45 19.56 20.88
CA ASN A 271 -28.19 19.72 22.12
C ASN A 271 -27.76 21.00 22.86
N GLY A 272 -28.67 21.97 22.93
CA GLY A 272 -28.46 23.21 23.67
C GLY A 272 -27.85 24.33 22.83
N ALA A 273 -27.89 25.54 23.39
CA ALA A 273 -27.30 26.73 22.81
C ALA A 273 -25.80 26.82 23.15
N GLY A 274 -25.00 27.34 22.23
CA GLY A 274 -23.56 27.56 22.46
C GLY A 274 -22.72 27.38 21.20
N ALA A 275 -21.40 27.53 21.38
CA ALA A 275 -20.44 27.26 20.33
C ALA A 275 -20.18 25.75 20.23
N TYR A 276 -20.13 25.26 18.99
CA TYR A 276 -19.68 23.91 18.66
C TYR A 276 -18.39 24.02 17.85
N PHE A 277 -17.37 23.28 18.27
CA PHE A 277 -16.09 23.20 17.59
C PHE A 277 -15.94 21.83 16.99
N TYR A 278 -15.52 21.77 15.73
CA TYR A 278 -15.38 20.54 14.97
C TYR A 278 -13.93 20.32 14.59
N ARG A 279 -13.53 19.05 14.53
CA ARG A 279 -12.29 18.63 13.88
C ARG A 279 -12.52 17.33 13.13
N VAL A 280 -11.82 17.21 12.01
CA VAL A 280 -11.77 16.00 11.21
C VAL A 280 -10.37 15.39 11.30
N GLY A 281 -10.29 14.07 11.23
CA GLY A 281 -9.03 13.35 11.09
C GLY A 281 -9.17 12.17 10.14
N VAL A 282 -8.10 11.87 9.40
CA VAL A 282 -8.01 10.67 8.57
C VAL A 282 -7.84 9.45 9.47
N GLN A 283 -8.50 8.35 9.11
CA GLN A 283 -8.33 7.06 9.75
C GLN A 283 -7.32 6.25 8.94
N GLN A 284 -6.24 5.84 9.61
CA GLN A 284 -5.25 4.89 9.11
C GLN A 284 -5.62 3.47 9.55
#